data_AF-A0A7D9IJE0-F1
#
_entry.id   AF-A0A7D9IJE0-F1
#
_cell.length_a   1.000
_cell.length_b   1.000
_cell.length_c   1.000
_cell.angle_alpha   90.00
_cell.angle_beta   90.00
_cell.angle_gamma   90.00
#
_symmetry.space_group_name_H-M   'P 1'
#
loop_
_entity.id
_entity.type
_entity.pdbx_description
1 polymer ?
#
loop_
_entity_poly.entity_id
_entity_poly.type
_entity_poly.pdbx_seq_one_letter_code
_entity_poly.pdbx_strand_id
1 'polypeptide(L)'
;MFLKRSPSNFSSVHPFVCVGLTRSDELQIINLPSQLIEPLKQVVYQFWTKGIQNESYENGVLEIKMAGKPLFATDLQSVMVKVLLQNIIATLHRFQYVYTVNVNLKSTADSLYFRYDPNVPVNGAAQFCTISLNRTDRLQVICAPEAIVNMIRGVIQTVWSHGKIQEEKDHHGSWEFRISGNPWHSWKEESVMARYLILKILEAMLEQGWHNIAAIDISRRATEKSVLIFQQREPRRCPIMCLGLTDAEKFLLINMPTQLVDLFKQILLSRWPKGIREESVMNLSFGSVRQFMLKGWPWNGGLSNDAYHIRSFLCNIIEAFAGQGWRVLIAGDVSAKYIDQDKGSDHTDVHSFWFIYEPNTTQQPTAPNGEKS
;
A
#
# COMPACT_ATOMS: atom_id res chain seq x y z
N MET A 1 7.46 -0.95 30.68
CA MET A 1 6.24 -0.61 29.91
C MET A 1 5.24 -1.72 30.16
N PHE A 2 4.11 -1.45 30.83
CA PHE A 2 3.10 -2.49 31.09
C PHE A 2 2.09 -2.51 29.95
N LEU A 3 2.20 -3.47 29.05
CA LEU A 3 1.10 -3.80 28.16
C LEU A 3 -0.01 -4.46 28.99
N LYS A 4 -1.20 -3.84 29.04
CA LYS A 4 -2.38 -4.54 29.57
C LYS A 4 -2.68 -5.69 28.61
N ARG A 5 -2.63 -6.92 29.11
CA ARG A 5 -3.01 -8.12 28.33
C ARG A 5 -4.44 -7.96 27.82
N SER A 6 -4.72 -8.49 26.63
CA SER A 6 -6.08 -8.56 26.11
C SER A 6 -7.01 -9.18 27.15
N PRO A 7 -8.24 -8.63 27.33
CA PRO A 7 -9.23 -9.20 28.22
C PRO A 7 -9.43 -10.70 27.92
N SER A 8 -9.43 -11.53 28.97
CA SER A 8 -9.64 -12.98 28.88
C SER A 8 -11.07 -13.39 28.48
N ASN A 9 -11.97 -12.42 28.29
CA ASN A 9 -13.41 -12.64 28.13
C ASN A 9 -13.91 -12.65 26.69
N PHE A 10 -13.08 -12.54 25.65
CA PHE A 10 -13.60 -12.82 24.30
C PHE A 10 -13.53 -14.32 24.04
N SER A 11 -14.70 -14.93 23.85
CA SER A 11 -14.89 -16.33 23.48
C SER A 11 -14.28 -16.71 22.11
N SER A 12 -13.77 -15.73 21.35
CA SER A 12 -13.10 -15.91 20.06
C SER A 12 -12.01 -14.84 19.79
N VAL A 13 -11.08 -14.59 20.73
CA VAL A 13 -9.93 -13.71 20.44
C VAL A 13 -9.02 -14.42 19.44
N HIS A 14 -9.10 -14.08 18.15
CA HIS A 14 -7.95 -14.34 17.27
C HIS A 14 -6.83 -13.39 17.71
N PRO A 15 -5.69 -13.89 18.22
CA PRO A 15 -4.61 -13.01 18.64
C PRO A 15 -4.08 -12.23 17.44
N PHE A 16 -3.79 -10.96 17.66
CA PHE A 16 -3.14 -10.10 16.68
C PHE A 16 -1.67 -9.93 17.04
N VAL A 17 -0.80 -10.04 16.05
CA VAL A 17 0.61 -9.67 16.13
C VAL A 17 0.81 -8.35 15.41
N CYS A 18 1.60 -7.45 16.01
CA CYS A 18 2.01 -6.21 15.37
C CYS A 18 3.52 -6.24 15.14
N VAL A 19 3.97 -5.93 13.93
CA VAL A 19 5.38 -5.69 13.59
C VAL A 19 5.55 -4.21 13.29
N GLY A 20 6.16 -3.48 14.21
CA GLY A 20 6.44 -2.06 14.09
C GLY A 20 7.85 -1.79 13.56
N LEU A 21 7.95 -0.92 12.55
CA LEU A 21 9.21 -0.35 12.07
C LEU A 21 9.58 0.89 12.90
N THR A 22 10.32 0.65 13.97
CA THR A 22 10.70 1.70 14.93
C THR A 22 12.10 2.22 14.68
N ARG A 23 12.29 3.53 14.91
CA ARG A 23 13.56 4.24 14.71
C ARG A 23 14.16 3.95 13.32
N SER A 24 15.48 4.01 13.17
CA SER A 24 16.16 3.75 11.89
C SER A 24 16.54 2.27 11.68
N ASP A 25 16.41 1.48 12.73
CA ASP A 25 17.21 0.27 12.95
C ASP A 25 16.55 -0.76 13.86
N GLU A 26 15.27 -0.58 14.22
CA GLU A 26 14.64 -1.38 15.28
C GLU A 26 13.29 -1.96 14.84
N LEU A 27 13.14 -3.28 14.97
CA LEU A 27 11.86 -3.96 14.86
C LEU A 27 11.28 -4.11 16.25
N GLN A 28 10.06 -3.65 16.44
CA GLN A 28 9.29 -3.89 17.67
C GLN A 28 8.11 -4.78 17.35
N ILE A 29 8.09 -5.99 17.91
CA ILE A 29 7.07 -7.00 17.62
C ILE A 29 6.24 -7.26 18.88
N ILE A 30 4.97 -6.92 18.83
CA ILE A 30 4.06 -6.93 19.97
C ILE A 30 3.10 -8.12 19.87
N ASN A 31 2.78 -8.72 21.02
CA ASN A 31 1.91 -9.89 21.17
C ASN A 31 2.44 -11.12 20.43
N LEU A 32 3.77 -11.22 20.27
CA LEU A 32 4.40 -12.34 19.59
C LEU A 32 4.39 -13.60 20.46
N PRO A 33 3.82 -14.72 20.00
CA PRO A 33 3.98 -16.02 20.65
C PRO A 33 5.46 -16.39 20.77
N SER A 34 5.88 -16.90 21.93
CA SER A 34 7.31 -17.20 22.20
C SER A 34 7.95 -18.14 21.18
N GLN A 35 7.19 -19.10 20.65
CA GLN A 35 7.63 -20.03 19.60
C GLN A 35 8.02 -19.36 18.27
N LEU A 36 7.60 -18.11 18.03
CA LEU A 36 7.90 -17.34 16.84
C LEU A 36 9.15 -16.44 16.97
N ILE A 37 9.70 -16.29 18.18
CA ILE A 37 10.86 -15.43 18.43
C ILE A 37 12.07 -15.92 17.61
N GLU A 38 12.44 -17.18 17.78
CA GLU A 38 13.62 -17.74 17.12
C GLU A 38 13.46 -17.80 15.59
N PRO A 39 12.33 -18.27 15.02
CA PRO A 39 12.09 -18.17 13.57
C PRO A 39 12.27 -16.76 13.00
N LEU A 40 11.76 -15.73 13.67
CA LEU A 40 11.88 -14.35 13.18
C LEU A 40 13.30 -13.81 13.33
N LYS A 41 14.05 -14.20 14.37
CA LYS A 41 15.47 -13.87 14.48
C LYS A 41 16.29 -14.49 13.36
N GLN A 42 16.03 -15.75 13.02
CA GLN A 42 16.72 -16.43 11.91
C GLN A 42 16.48 -15.71 10.58
N VAL A 43 15.27 -15.20 10.35
CA VAL A 43 14.96 -14.35 9.20
C VAL A 43 15.84 -13.09 9.18
N VAL A 44 16.03 -12.42 10.33
CA VAL A 44 16.92 -11.24 10.41
C VAL A 44 18.36 -11.63 10.09
N TYR A 45 18.90 -12.70 10.69
CA TYR A 45 20.27 -13.14 10.40
C TYR A 45 20.48 -13.55 8.94
N GLN A 46 19.48 -14.16 8.32
CA GLN A 46 19.56 -14.63 6.95
C GLN A 46 19.49 -13.49 5.93
N PHE A 47 18.62 -12.51 6.13
CA PHE A 47 18.32 -11.49 5.11
C PHE A 47 18.88 -10.10 5.44
N TRP A 48 19.48 -9.92 6.62
CA TRP A 48 20.21 -8.72 6.99
C TRP A 48 21.65 -9.08 7.37
N THR A 49 22.60 -8.94 6.43
CA THR A 49 24.01 -9.36 6.60
C THR A 49 24.75 -8.71 7.75
N LYS A 50 24.30 -7.54 8.24
CA LYS A 50 24.88 -6.90 9.43
C LYS A 50 24.38 -7.53 10.74
N GLY A 51 23.30 -8.30 10.69
CA GLY A 51 22.74 -9.04 11.82
C GLY A 51 22.08 -8.18 12.89
N ILE A 52 21.82 -8.82 14.03
CA ILE A 52 21.23 -8.23 15.23
C ILE A 52 22.35 -7.64 16.09
N GLN A 53 22.23 -6.36 16.46
CA GLN A 53 23.11 -5.66 17.39
C GLN A 53 22.70 -5.92 18.85
N ASN A 54 21.40 -5.87 19.13
CA ASN A 54 20.85 -6.12 20.45
C ASN A 54 19.42 -6.66 20.32
N GLU A 55 18.98 -7.43 21.31
CA GLU A 55 17.61 -7.93 21.38
C GLU A 55 17.11 -7.99 22.83
N SER A 56 15.81 -7.85 23.00
CA SER A 56 15.13 -8.04 24.28
C SER A 56 13.76 -8.69 24.05
N TYR A 57 13.32 -9.51 25.00
CA TYR A 57 11.95 -10.01 25.03
C TYR A 57 11.39 -9.83 26.43
N GLU A 58 10.51 -8.84 26.58
CA GLU A 58 9.90 -8.51 27.86
C GLU A 58 8.40 -8.23 27.66
N ASN A 59 7.57 -8.77 28.55
CA ASN A 59 6.13 -8.49 28.60
C ASN A 59 5.38 -8.72 27.26
N GLY A 60 5.81 -9.70 26.47
CA GLY A 60 5.19 -10.03 25.18
C GLY A 60 5.61 -9.11 24.01
N VAL A 61 6.67 -8.31 24.20
CA VAL A 61 7.29 -7.48 23.18
C VAL A 61 8.67 -8.03 22.87
N LEU A 62 8.93 -8.34 21.60
CA LEU A 62 10.26 -8.62 21.08
C LEU A 62 10.81 -7.34 20.44
N GLU A 63 11.91 -6.83 20.96
CA GLU A 63 12.64 -5.73 20.34
C GLU A 63 13.92 -6.28 19.72
N ILE A 64 14.10 -6.04 18.42
CA ILE A 64 15.30 -6.42 17.68
C ILE A 64 15.92 -5.14 17.13
N LYS A 65 17.08 -4.77 17.67
CA LYS A 65 17.91 -3.72 17.12
C LYS A 65 18.88 -4.33 16.11
N MET A 66 18.69 -4.00 14.84
CA MET A 66 19.55 -4.43 13.74
C MET A 66 20.80 -3.54 13.66
N ALA A 67 21.95 -4.12 13.35
CA ALA A 67 23.16 -3.33 13.14
C ALA A 67 23.03 -2.47 11.86
N GLY A 68 23.35 -1.17 11.95
CA GLY A 68 23.27 -0.22 10.84
C GLY A 68 22.00 0.64 10.86
N LYS A 69 21.52 1.04 9.69
CA LYS A 69 20.31 1.88 9.52
C LYS A 69 19.42 1.34 8.39
N PRO A 70 18.86 0.13 8.53
CA PRO A 70 18.04 -0.51 7.51
C PRO A 70 16.90 0.38 6.98
N LEU A 71 16.22 1.13 7.85
CA LEU A 71 15.06 1.96 7.46
C LEU A 71 15.43 3.29 6.77
N PHE A 72 16.73 3.51 6.54
CA PHE A 72 17.30 4.59 5.72
C PHE A 72 18.28 4.05 4.68
N ALA A 73 18.28 2.75 4.42
CA ALA A 73 19.23 2.10 3.55
C ALA A 73 19.14 2.57 2.09
N THR A 74 20.24 2.45 1.36
CA THR A 74 20.29 2.65 -0.10
C THR A 74 20.80 1.39 -0.78
N ASP A 75 20.55 1.31 -2.09
CA ASP A 75 21.13 0.29 -2.99
C ASP A 75 20.89 -1.13 -2.43
N LEU A 76 21.94 -1.95 -2.33
CA LEU A 76 21.88 -3.32 -1.79
C LEU A 76 21.12 -3.41 -0.46
N GLN A 77 21.39 -2.52 0.50
CA GLN A 77 20.74 -2.60 1.81
C GLN A 77 19.24 -2.28 1.71
N SER A 78 18.81 -1.43 0.77
CA SER A 78 17.37 -1.17 0.54
C SER A 78 16.67 -2.42 0.02
N VAL A 79 17.30 -3.16 -0.89
CA VAL A 79 16.80 -4.46 -1.39
C VAL A 79 16.71 -5.46 -0.24
N MET A 80 17.77 -5.57 0.57
CA MET A 80 17.81 -6.49 1.71
C MET A 80 16.69 -6.25 2.72
N VAL A 81 16.35 -4.99 3.03
CA VAL A 81 15.27 -4.68 3.97
C VAL A 81 13.90 -5.04 3.41
N LYS A 82 13.67 -4.83 2.11
CA LYS A 82 12.43 -5.25 1.45
C LYS A 82 12.30 -6.78 1.45
N VAL A 83 13.38 -7.50 1.16
CA VAL A 83 13.45 -8.96 1.26
C VAL A 83 13.24 -9.44 2.70
N LEU A 84 13.85 -8.78 3.68
CA LEU A 84 13.69 -9.08 5.10
C LEU A 84 12.21 -8.99 5.52
N LEU A 85 11.53 -7.88 5.18
CA LEU A 85 10.14 -7.67 5.56
C LEU A 85 9.19 -8.65 4.86
N GLN A 86 9.44 -8.95 3.58
CA GLN A 86 8.72 -10.01 2.87
C GLN A 86 8.87 -11.35 3.60
N ASN A 87 10.07 -11.70 4.08
CA ASN A 87 10.32 -12.96 4.78
C ASN A 87 9.76 -12.98 6.21
N ILE A 88 9.65 -11.82 6.88
CA ILE A 88 8.90 -11.70 8.15
C ILE A 88 7.41 -12.02 7.90
N ILE A 89 6.81 -11.44 6.86
CA ILE A 89 5.41 -11.72 6.47
C ILE A 89 5.23 -13.19 6.12
N ALA A 90 6.12 -13.77 5.31
CA ALA A 90 6.07 -15.18 4.92
C ALA A 90 6.20 -16.11 6.13
N THR A 91 7.08 -15.76 7.08
CA THR A 91 7.24 -16.53 8.33
C THR A 91 5.98 -16.45 9.17
N LEU A 92 5.42 -15.27 9.40
CA LEU A 92 4.16 -15.13 10.14
C LEU A 92 3.02 -15.91 9.47
N HIS A 93 2.90 -15.83 8.15
CA HIS A 93 1.90 -16.60 7.39
C HIS A 93 2.05 -18.11 7.58
N ARG A 94 3.28 -18.64 7.59
CA ARG A 94 3.55 -20.07 7.84
C ARG A 94 3.03 -20.53 9.20
N PHE A 95 3.00 -19.62 10.18
CA PHE A 95 2.44 -19.84 11.51
C PHE A 95 1.01 -19.31 11.63
N GLN A 96 0.29 -19.22 10.50
CA GLN A 96 -1.13 -18.87 10.41
C GLN A 96 -1.46 -17.44 10.84
N TYR A 97 -0.48 -16.53 10.85
CA TYR A 97 -0.70 -15.10 11.03
C TYR A 97 -0.78 -14.41 9.67
N VAL A 98 -1.99 -14.01 9.28
CA VAL A 98 -2.27 -13.39 7.97
C VAL A 98 -2.18 -11.88 8.09
N TYR A 99 -1.47 -11.25 7.16
CA TYR A 99 -1.45 -9.79 7.04
C TYR A 99 -2.87 -9.24 6.96
N THR A 100 -3.17 -8.24 7.78
CA THR A 100 -4.52 -7.65 7.89
C THR A 100 -4.53 -6.19 7.45
N VAL A 101 -3.62 -5.38 7.98
CA VAL A 101 -3.57 -3.94 7.71
C VAL A 101 -2.21 -3.36 8.11
N ASN A 102 -1.82 -2.26 7.48
CA ASN A 102 -0.72 -1.41 7.89
C ASN A 102 -1.27 -0.06 8.38
N VAL A 103 -0.65 0.50 9.42
CA VAL A 103 -1.01 1.81 9.95
C VAL A 103 0.23 2.61 10.28
N ASN A 104 0.26 3.86 9.83
CA ASN A 104 1.28 4.82 10.21
C ASN A 104 0.91 5.52 11.54
N LEU A 105 1.51 5.07 12.65
CA LEU A 105 1.15 5.54 14.00
C LEU A 105 1.95 6.74 14.51
N LYS A 106 3.21 6.88 14.11
CA LYS A 106 4.14 7.88 14.66
C LYS A 106 5.09 8.49 13.63
N SER A 107 4.72 8.37 12.35
CA SER A 107 5.34 8.99 11.19
C SER A 107 6.58 8.31 10.59
N THR A 108 6.54 8.30 9.24
CA THR A 108 7.43 7.80 8.19
C THR A 108 7.44 6.31 7.85
N ALA A 109 7.19 5.38 8.78
CA ALA A 109 7.11 3.96 8.45
C ALA A 109 5.91 3.27 9.10
N ASP A 110 5.37 2.27 8.41
CA ASP A 110 4.17 1.58 8.83
C ASP A 110 4.42 0.55 9.95
N SER A 111 3.40 0.38 10.78
CA SER A 111 3.25 -0.80 11.65
C SER A 111 2.31 -1.79 10.97
N LEU A 112 2.75 -3.04 10.85
CA LEU A 112 2.04 -4.11 10.15
C LEU A 112 1.29 -4.98 11.15
N TYR A 113 0.00 -5.21 10.93
CA TYR A 113 -0.86 -5.99 11.81
C TYR A 113 -1.25 -7.30 11.15
N PHE A 114 -1.19 -8.38 11.92
CA PHE A 114 -1.48 -9.73 11.48
C PHE A 114 -2.50 -10.37 12.39
N ARG A 115 -3.50 -11.04 11.81
CA ARG A 115 -4.52 -11.78 12.53
C ARG A 115 -4.20 -13.27 12.45
N TYR A 116 -4.31 -13.97 13.58
CA TYR A 116 -4.29 -15.43 13.57
C TYR A 116 -5.51 -15.99 12.84
N ASP A 117 -5.29 -16.85 11.85
CA ASP A 117 -6.33 -17.50 11.06
C ASP A 117 -6.10 -19.01 11.00
N PRO A 118 -6.82 -19.83 11.81
CA PRO A 118 -6.61 -21.26 11.87
C PRO A 118 -6.97 -21.98 10.56
N ASN A 119 -7.66 -21.32 9.62
CA ASN A 119 -8.02 -21.90 8.33
C ASN A 119 -6.87 -21.84 7.31
N VAL A 120 -5.81 -21.08 7.61
CA VAL A 120 -4.61 -21.08 6.77
C VAL A 120 -3.91 -22.43 6.91
N PRO A 121 -3.63 -23.15 5.81
CA PRO A 121 -2.93 -24.42 5.86
C PRO A 121 -1.55 -24.28 6.53
N VAL A 122 -1.32 -25.04 7.59
CA VAL A 122 -0.04 -25.09 8.29
C VAL A 122 1.03 -25.62 7.32
N ASN A 123 2.17 -24.93 7.21
CA ASN A 123 3.27 -25.25 6.29
C ASN A 123 2.93 -25.17 4.78
N GLY A 124 1.82 -24.55 4.38
CA GLY A 124 1.62 -24.18 2.98
C GLY A 124 2.71 -23.20 2.54
N ALA A 125 3.49 -23.56 1.51
CA ALA A 125 4.54 -22.71 0.97
C ALA A 125 3.92 -21.56 0.15
N ALA A 126 3.35 -20.56 0.84
CA ALA A 126 2.93 -19.32 0.20
C ALA A 126 4.17 -18.62 -0.38
N GLN A 127 4.14 -18.34 -1.68
CA GLN A 127 5.18 -17.56 -2.33
C GLN A 127 4.81 -16.08 -2.25
N PHE A 128 5.84 -15.24 -2.11
CA PHE A 128 5.70 -13.80 -2.03
C PHE A 128 6.69 -13.14 -2.99
N CYS A 129 6.26 -12.03 -3.58
CA CYS A 129 7.13 -11.14 -4.33
C CYS A 129 6.78 -9.69 -4.04
N THR A 130 7.68 -8.78 -4.39
CA THR A 130 7.56 -7.36 -4.04
C THR A 130 7.83 -6.49 -5.25
N ILE A 131 7.02 -5.44 -5.43
CA ILE A 131 7.26 -4.36 -6.38
C ILE A 131 7.53 -3.08 -5.59
N SER A 132 8.63 -2.41 -5.88
CA SER A 132 9.03 -1.16 -5.24
C SER A 132 9.17 -0.06 -6.27
N LEU A 133 8.63 1.12 -5.97
CA LEU A 133 8.76 2.31 -6.78
C LEU A 133 9.84 3.19 -6.15
N ASN A 134 10.99 3.31 -6.82
CA ASN A 134 12.18 3.93 -6.26
C ASN A 134 12.57 5.18 -7.06
N ARG A 135 13.13 6.17 -6.36
CA ARG A 135 13.59 7.44 -6.98
C ARG A 135 12.46 8.06 -7.81
N THR A 136 12.78 8.72 -8.92
CA THR A 136 11.78 9.33 -9.80
C THR A 136 11.24 8.37 -10.87
N ASP A 137 12.02 7.36 -11.27
CA ASP A 137 11.83 6.64 -12.52
C ASP A 137 12.09 5.12 -12.47
N ARG A 138 12.35 4.54 -11.28
CA ARG A 138 12.72 3.11 -11.15
C ARG A 138 11.60 2.25 -10.62
N LEU A 139 11.28 1.17 -11.32
CA LEU A 139 10.40 0.10 -10.83
C LEU A 139 11.24 -1.14 -10.59
N GLN A 140 11.27 -1.62 -9.35
CA GLN A 140 12.07 -2.76 -8.95
C GLN A 140 11.18 -3.94 -8.56
N VAL A 141 11.47 -5.11 -9.11
CA VAL A 141 10.76 -6.37 -8.87
C VAL A 141 11.68 -7.33 -8.10
N ILE A 142 11.24 -7.76 -6.92
CA ILE A 142 12.04 -8.51 -5.95
C ILE A 142 11.37 -9.87 -5.70
N CYS A 143 12.17 -10.95 -5.69
CA CYS A 143 11.71 -12.32 -5.42
C CYS A 143 10.55 -12.80 -6.32
N ALA A 144 10.44 -12.29 -7.54
CA ALA A 144 9.43 -12.73 -8.50
C ALA A 144 10.02 -13.74 -9.51
N PRO A 145 9.23 -14.71 -9.99
CA PRO A 145 9.62 -15.54 -11.13
C PRO A 145 9.92 -14.70 -12.37
N GLU A 146 10.83 -15.17 -13.23
CA GLU A 146 11.20 -14.48 -14.47
C GLU A 146 9.98 -14.19 -15.38
N ALA A 147 9.01 -15.10 -15.42
CA ALA A 147 7.76 -14.90 -16.15
C ALA A 147 6.98 -13.65 -15.68
N ILE A 148 7.01 -13.34 -14.38
CA ILE A 148 6.36 -12.15 -13.82
C ILE A 148 7.13 -10.88 -14.18
N VAL A 149 8.46 -10.93 -14.13
CA VAL A 149 9.31 -9.83 -14.61
C VAL A 149 9.03 -9.54 -16.09
N ASN A 150 8.95 -10.58 -16.92
CA ASN A 150 8.66 -10.46 -18.36
C ASN A 150 7.25 -9.91 -18.62
N MET A 151 6.26 -10.32 -17.84
CA MET A 151 4.92 -9.78 -17.89
C MET A 151 4.91 -8.27 -17.55
N ILE A 152 5.54 -7.88 -16.45
CA ILE A 152 5.60 -6.46 -16.02
C ILE A 152 6.29 -5.62 -17.09
N ARG A 153 7.36 -6.12 -17.72
CA ARG A 153 8.00 -5.47 -18.88
C ARG A 153 7.00 -5.19 -19.99
N GLY A 154 6.20 -6.19 -20.37
CA GLY A 154 5.18 -6.05 -21.40
C GLY A 154 4.10 -5.02 -21.04
N VAL A 155 3.68 -5.00 -19.78
CA VAL A 155 2.72 -3.99 -19.26
C VAL A 155 3.30 -2.59 -19.37
N ILE A 156 4.54 -2.35 -18.90
CA ILE A 156 5.19 -1.04 -19.00
C ILE A 156 5.28 -0.57 -20.45
N GLN A 157 5.74 -1.45 -21.36
CA GLN A 157 5.89 -1.12 -22.78
C GLN A 157 4.57 -0.81 -23.49
N THR A 158 3.46 -1.39 -23.03
CA THR A 158 2.14 -1.21 -23.64
C THR A 158 1.39 -0.01 -23.04
N VAL A 159 1.53 0.22 -21.74
CA VAL A 159 0.71 1.19 -21.00
C VAL A 159 1.39 2.55 -20.86
N TRP A 160 2.72 2.60 -20.74
CA TRP A 160 3.42 3.85 -20.51
C TRP A 160 3.51 4.69 -21.78
N SER A 161 2.80 5.84 -21.81
CA SER A 161 2.71 6.68 -23.01
C SER A 161 3.93 7.58 -23.24
N HIS A 162 4.74 7.83 -22.20
CA HIS A 162 5.84 8.80 -22.24
C HIS A 162 7.18 8.18 -22.67
N GLY A 163 7.15 7.05 -23.38
CA GLY A 163 8.31 6.35 -23.94
C GLY A 163 8.41 4.89 -23.49
N LYS A 164 9.54 4.25 -23.83
CA LYS A 164 9.84 2.85 -23.47
C LYS A 164 10.71 2.78 -22.22
N ILE A 165 10.95 1.56 -21.76
CA ILE A 165 11.98 1.25 -20.78
C ILE A 165 13.34 1.72 -21.31
N GLN A 166 14.04 2.54 -20.52
CA GLN A 166 15.33 3.13 -20.87
C GLN A 166 16.51 2.22 -20.52
N GLU A 167 16.38 1.43 -19.46
CA GLU A 167 17.41 0.55 -18.93
C GLU A 167 16.75 -0.59 -18.16
N GLU A 168 17.33 -1.78 -18.23
CA GLU A 168 16.99 -2.93 -17.40
C GLU A 168 18.26 -3.57 -16.87
N LYS A 169 18.26 -3.97 -15.60
CA LYS A 169 19.39 -4.68 -15.01
C LYS A 169 18.98 -5.55 -13.84
N ASP A 170 19.80 -6.57 -13.59
CA ASP A 170 19.88 -7.13 -12.25
C ASP A 170 20.47 -6.08 -11.30
N HIS A 171 19.75 -5.81 -10.23
CA HIS A 171 20.14 -4.94 -9.14
C HIS A 171 20.08 -5.74 -7.84
N HIS A 172 21.17 -6.44 -7.54
CA HIS A 172 21.32 -7.21 -6.30
C HIS A 172 20.31 -8.37 -6.16
N GLY A 173 20.10 -9.14 -7.23
CA GLY A 173 19.14 -10.25 -7.23
C GLY A 173 17.68 -9.82 -7.30
N SER A 174 17.45 -8.56 -7.70
CA SER A 174 16.15 -8.01 -8.06
C SER A 174 16.23 -7.44 -9.48
N TRP A 175 15.11 -7.39 -10.19
CA TRP A 175 15.09 -6.81 -11.54
C TRP A 175 14.61 -5.36 -11.50
N GLU A 176 15.42 -4.42 -11.98
CA GLU A 176 15.08 -3.00 -12.01
C GLU A 176 14.83 -2.52 -13.45
N PHE A 177 13.67 -1.88 -13.64
CA PHE A 177 13.31 -1.15 -14.85
C PHE A 177 13.51 0.36 -14.62
N ARG A 178 14.23 1.02 -15.53
CA ARG A 178 14.19 2.47 -15.68
C ARG A 178 13.12 2.85 -16.69
N ILE A 179 12.12 3.59 -16.25
CA ILE A 179 11.02 4.04 -17.09
C ILE A 179 11.33 5.48 -17.55
N SER A 180 11.02 5.82 -18.80
CA SER A 180 11.22 7.20 -19.27
C SER A 180 10.32 8.18 -18.53
N GLY A 181 10.83 9.39 -18.26
CA GLY A 181 10.10 10.41 -17.50
C GLY A 181 10.35 10.29 -15.99
N ASN A 182 9.39 10.74 -15.20
CA ASN A 182 9.44 10.73 -13.73
C ASN A 182 8.10 10.21 -13.15
N PRO A 183 7.65 9.00 -13.50
CA PRO A 183 6.33 8.48 -13.12
C PRO A 183 5.98 8.65 -11.64
N TRP A 184 6.96 8.40 -10.77
CA TRP A 184 6.77 8.42 -9.31
C TRP A 184 6.85 9.82 -8.71
N HIS A 185 7.34 10.78 -9.49
CA HIS A 185 7.48 12.18 -9.11
C HIS A 185 6.95 13.09 -10.22
N SER A 186 5.69 12.87 -10.60
CA SER A 186 5.08 13.48 -11.78
C SER A 186 3.91 14.40 -11.43
N TRP A 187 3.36 15.05 -12.46
CA TRP A 187 2.27 16.00 -12.38
C TRP A 187 1.41 15.89 -13.65
N LYS A 188 0.17 16.37 -13.58
CA LYS A 188 -0.77 16.36 -14.71
C LYS A 188 -0.92 14.96 -15.32
N GLU A 189 -0.88 14.85 -16.64
CA GLU A 189 -1.07 13.62 -17.41
C GLU A 189 -0.14 12.49 -16.96
N GLU A 190 1.15 12.76 -16.74
CA GLU A 190 2.12 11.74 -16.35
C GLU A 190 1.76 11.10 -14.98
N SER A 191 1.19 11.89 -14.05
CA SER A 191 0.72 11.35 -12.76
C SER A 191 -0.55 10.50 -12.88
N VAL A 192 -1.38 10.76 -13.89
CA VAL A 192 -2.54 9.94 -14.21
C VAL A 192 -2.07 8.63 -14.84
N MET A 193 -1.13 8.71 -15.78
CA MET A 193 -0.50 7.55 -16.40
C MET A 193 0.24 6.68 -15.39
N ALA A 194 0.88 7.26 -14.36
CA ALA A 194 1.58 6.49 -13.33
C ALA A 194 0.61 5.65 -12.50
N ARG A 195 -0.51 6.25 -12.05
CA ARG A 195 -1.57 5.54 -11.33
C ARG A 195 -2.25 4.47 -12.20
N TYR A 196 -2.43 4.77 -13.50
CA TYR A 196 -2.95 3.81 -14.46
C TYR A 196 -1.98 2.66 -14.74
N LEU A 197 -0.67 2.91 -14.79
CA LEU A 197 0.36 1.88 -14.91
C LEU A 197 0.31 0.92 -13.71
N ILE A 198 0.25 1.45 -12.48
CA ILE A 198 0.11 0.60 -11.28
C ILE A 198 -1.19 -0.21 -11.32
N LEU A 199 -2.30 0.40 -11.72
CA LEU A 199 -3.57 -0.31 -11.92
C LEU A 199 -3.41 -1.49 -12.88
N LYS A 200 -2.73 -1.30 -14.02
CA LYS A 200 -2.51 -2.37 -15.02
C LYS A 200 -1.53 -3.43 -14.57
N ILE A 201 -0.52 -3.06 -13.78
CA ILE A 201 0.36 -4.03 -13.12
C ILE A 201 -0.43 -4.87 -12.12
N LEU A 202 -1.30 -4.26 -11.30
CA LEU A 202 -2.15 -4.98 -10.35
C LEU A 202 -3.10 -5.96 -11.05
N GLU A 203 -3.74 -5.54 -12.14
CA GLU A 203 -4.59 -6.44 -12.95
C GLU A 203 -3.77 -7.62 -13.49
N ALA A 204 -2.65 -7.35 -14.15
CA ALA A 204 -1.85 -8.40 -14.76
C ALA A 204 -1.21 -9.36 -13.73
N MET A 205 -0.82 -8.86 -12.56
CA MET A 205 -0.39 -9.69 -11.43
C MET A 205 -1.52 -10.62 -10.97
N LEU A 206 -2.74 -10.10 -10.82
CA LEU A 206 -3.91 -10.87 -10.41
C LEU A 206 -4.24 -11.98 -11.42
N GLU A 207 -4.14 -11.69 -12.72
CA GLU A 207 -4.36 -12.68 -13.79
C GLU A 207 -3.32 -13.81 -13.78
N GLN A 208 -2.13 -13.56 -13.21
CA GLN A 208 -1.07 -14.56 -13.03
C GLN A 208 -1.11 -15.22 -11.64
N GLY A 209 -2.16 -14.97 -10.84
CA GLY A 209 -2.29 -15.53 -9.50
C GLY A 209 -1.45 -14.82 -8.43
N TRP A 210 -0.96 -13.61 -8.68
CA TRP A 210 -0.26 -12.81 -7.67
C TRP A 210 -1.19 -11.73 -7.13
N HIS A 211 -1.69 -11.95 -5.91
CA HIS A 211 -2.65 -11.05 -5.27
C HIS A 211 -1.89 -10.05 -4.42
N ASN A 212 -2.15 -8.76 -4.61
CA ASN A 212 -1.59 -7.77 -3.70
C ASN A 212 -2.21 -7.97 -2.30
N ILE A 213 -1.36 -8.02 -1.27
CA ILE A 213 -1.80 -8.11 0.12
C ILE A 213 -1.49 -6.84 0.91
N ALA A 214 -0.52 -6.03 0.47
CA ALA A 214 -0.10 -4.85 1.19
C ALA A 214 0.51 -3.78 0.26
N ALA A 215 0.32 -2.52 0.65
CA ALA A 215 1.06 -1.36 0.16
C ALA A 215 1.62 -0.64 1.40
N ILE A 216 2.93 -0.76 1.63
CA ILE A 216 3.56 -0.37 2.90
C ILE A 216 4.64 0.68 2.71
N ASP A 217 4.68 1.64 3.63
CA ASP A 217 5.76 2.61 3.69
C ASP A 217 6.83 2.10 4.66
N ILE A 218 7.98 1.72 4.10
CA ILE A 218 9.08 1.11 4.85
C ILE A 218 10.15 2.15 5.21
N SER A 219 10.44 3.03 4.26
CA SER A 219 11.54 3.97 4.36
C SER A 219 11.10 5.24 5.05
N ARG A 220 11.99 5.76 5.88
CA ARG A 220 11.74 7.02 6.56
C ARG A 220 11.99 8.25 5.69
N ARG A 221 12.28 8.06 4.41
CA ARG A 221 12.55 9.12 3.44
C ARG A 221 11.25 9.50 2.76
N ALA A 222 10.88 10.78 2.83
CA ALA A 222 9.66 11.30 2.21
C ALA A 222 9.60 11.12 0.68
N THR A 223 10.73 10.83 0.04
CA THR A 223 10.81 10.60 -1.40
C THR A 223 10.48 9.17 -1.82
N GLU A 224 10.57 8.19 -0.91
CA GLU A 224 10.23 6.81 -1.24
C GLU A 224 8.72 6.60 -1.27
N LYS A 225 8.28 5.75 -2.20
CA LYS A 225 6.88 5.41 -2.41
C LYS A 225 6.54 4.10 -1.72
N SER A 226 5.26 3.80 -1.65
CA SER A 226 4.78 2.56 -1.03
C SER A 226 5.33 1.35 -1.78
N VAL A 227 5.71 0.34 -0.99
CA VAL A 227 6.18 -0.96 -1.48
C VAL A 227 5.01 -1.92 -1.53
N LEU A 228 4.76 -2.50 -2.70
CA LEU A 228 3.66 -3.40 -2.97
C LEU A 228 4.09 -4.85 -2.76
N ILE A 229 3.47 -5.56 -1.81
CA ILE A 229 3.76 -6.96 -1.52
C ILE A 229 2.63 -7.83 -2.06
N PHE A 230 3.01 -8.89 -2.77
CA PHE A 230 2.09 -9.84 -3.40
C PHE A 230 2.28 -11.23 -2.82
N GLN A 231 1.18 -11.98 -2.77
CA GLN A 231 1.13 -13.38 -2.39
C GLN A 231 0.58 -14.21 -3.55
N GLN A 232 1.22 -15.34 -3.85
CA GLN A 232 0.71 -16.29 -4.83
C GLN A 232 -0.57 -16.97 -4.34
N ARG A 233 -1.60 -16.96 -5.17
CA ARG A 233 -2.95 -17.52 -4.98
C ARG A 233 -3.52 -17.92 -6.36
N GLU A 234 -4.77 -18.36 -6.37
CA GLU A 234 -5.46 -18.68 -7.62
C GLU A 234 -5.59 -17.47 -8.56
N PRO A 235 -5.26 -17.60 -9.86
CA PRO A 235 -5.47 -16.57 -10.86
C PRO A 235 -6.91 -16.04 -10.89
N ARG A 236 -7.05 -14.72 -11.02
CA ARG A 236 -8.36 -14.06 -11.15
C ARG A 236 -8.30 -12.94 -12.18
N ARG A 237 -9.40 -12.74 -12.90
CA ARG A 237 -9.58 -11.60 -13.80
C ARG A 237 -10.67 -10.70 -13.25
N CYS A 238 -10.26 -9.61 -12.61
CA CYS A 238 -11.16 -8.64 -12.02
C CYS A 238 -10.75 -7.24 -12.47
N PRO A 239 -11.69 -6.41 -12.97
CA PRO A 239 -11.41 -5.00 -13.24
C PRO A 239 -10.94 -4.26 -11.99
N ILE A 240 -9.98 -3.37 -12.16
CA ILE A 240 -9.50 -2.45 -11.11
C ILE A 240 -9.76 -1.01 -11.56
N MET A 241 -10.19 -0.16 -10.63
CA MET A 241 -10.30 1.29 -10.81
C MET A 241 -9.46 2.03 -9.78
N CYS A 242 -9.11 3.29 -10.05
CA CYS A 242 -8.32 4.11 -9.13
C CYS A 242 -9.03 5.43 -8.82
N LEU A 243 -9.11 5.75 -7.53
CA LEU A 243 -9.47 7.05 -6.99
C LEU A 243 -8.20 7.73 -6.48
N GLY A 244 -7.66 8.65 -7.28
CA GLY A 244 -6.50 9.46 -6.93
C GLY A 244 -6.89 10.65 -6.05
N LEU A 245 -6.17 10.81 -4.94
CA LEU A 245 -6.21 11.99 -4.08
C LEU A 245 -4.93 12.80 -4.38
N THR A 246 -5.03 13.86 -5.19
CA THR A 246 -3.85 14.51 -5.79
C THR A 246 -3.89 16.02 -5.64
N ASP A 247 -2.72 16.65 -5.83
CA ASP A 247 -2.48 18.05 -5.56
C ASP A 247 -3.02 18.42 -4.16
N ALA A 248 -3.28 19.70 -3.90
CA ALA A 248 -3.84 20.12 -2.63
C ALA A 248 -5.37 19.87 -2.49
N GLU A 249 -6.06 19.58 -3.59
CA GLU A 249 -7.51 19.80 -3.67
C GLU A 249 -8.26 19.00 -4.76
N LYS A 250 -7.64 17.99 -5.37
CA LYS A 250 -8.22 17.29 -6.52
C LYS A 250 -8.48 15.82 -6.29
N PHE A 251 -9.59 15.34 -6.84
CA PHE A 251 -9.84 13.93 -7.08
C PHE A 251 -9.61 13.59 -8.55
N LEU A 252 -9.01 12.43 -8.80
CA LEU A 252 -8.87 11.80 -10.12
C LEU A 252 -9.61 10.46 -10.13
N LEU A 253 -10.54 10.26 -11.05
CA LEU A 253 -11.29 9.01 -11.20
C LEU A 253 -10.79 8.33 -12.48
N ILE A 254 -9.95 7.33 -12.31
CA ILE A 254 -9.24 6.61 -13.38
C ILE A 254 -9.85 5.23 -13.55
N ASN A 255 -10.24 4.88 -14.78
CA ASN A 255 -10.89 3.62 -15.12
C ASN A 255 -12.18 3.35 -14.31
N MET A 256 -12.88 4.42 -13.89
CA MET A 256 -14.09 4.33 -13.10
C MET A 256 -15.33 4.28 -14.01
N PRO A 257 -16.25 3.31 -13.83
CA PRO A 257 -17.51 3.26 -14.58
C PRO A 257 -18.34 4.54 -14.42
N THR A 258 -19.01 4.98 -15.49
CA THR A 258 -19.81 6.23 -15.49
C THR A 258 -20.84 6.29 -14.36
N GLN A 259 -21.51 5.17 -14.08
CA GLN A 259 -22.48 5.06 -12.99
C GLN A 259 -21.85 5.37 -11.61
N LEU A 260 -20.60 4.96 -11.39
CA LEU A 260 -19.87 5.24 -10.16
C LEU A 260 -19.33 6.68 -10.10
N VAL A 261 -19.00 7.28 -11.24
CA VAL A 261 -18.65 8.71 -11.31
C VAL A 261 -19.83 9.58 -10.86
N ASP A 262 -21.04 9.26 -11.32
CA ASP A 262 -22.25 10.01 -10.94
C ASP A 262 -22.57 9.83 -9.45
N LEU A 263 -22.48 8.59 -8.95
CA LEU A 263 -22.63 8.28 -7.52
C LEU A 263 -21.58 9.02 -6.68
N PHE A 264 -20.32 9.02 -7.11
CA PHE A 264 -19.23 9.76 -6.46
C PHE A 264 -19.56 11.24 -6.35
N LYS A 265 -19.99 11.86 -7.45
CA LYS A 265 -20.34 13.29 -7.50
C LYS A 265 -21.52 13.62 -6.57
N GLN A 266 -22.55 12.78 -6.55
CA GLN A 266 -23.70 12.95 -5.63
C GLN A 266 -23.25 12.93 -4.16
N ILE A 267 -22.45 11.94 -3.77
CA ILE A 267 -21.94 11.83 -2.41
C ILE A 267 -21.01 13.02 -2.09
N LEU A 268 -20.18 13.44 -3.03
CA LEU A 268 -19.24 14.55 -2.86
C LEU A 268 -20.00 15.85 -2.57
N LEU A 269 -21.03 16.17 -3.36
CA LEU A 269 -21.87 17.34 -3.14
C LEU A 269 -22.64 17.28 -1.81
N SER A 270 -23.00 16.09 -1.34
CA SER A 270 -23.71 15.92 -0.06
C SER A 270 -22.81 16.03 1.18
N ARG A 271 -21.52 15.69 1.06
CA ARG A 271 -20.58 15.60 2.20
C ARG A 271 -19.53 16.71 2.23
N TRP A 272 -19.29 17.38 1.10
CA TRP A 272 -18.32 18.47 0.97
C TRP A 272 -19.04 19.82 0.87
N PRO A 273 -19.30 20.52 1.99
CA PRO A 273 -20.16 21.71 2.00
C PRO A 273 -19.59 22.89 1.20
N LYS A 274 -18.26 22.94 1.02
CA LYS A 274 -17.61 23.97 0.21
C LYS A 274 -17.85 23.79 -1.29
N GLY A 275 -18.27 22.60 -1.72
CA GLY A 275 -18.59 22.29 -3.11
C GLY A 275 -17.37 22.14 -4.04
N ILE A 276 -17.69 21.92 -5.32
CA ILE A 276 -16.73 21.73 -6.40
C ILE A 276 -16.39 23.10 -7.01
N ARG A 277 -15.10 23.35 -7.23
CA ARG A 277 -14.58 24.53 -7.93
C ARG A 277 -14.59 24.33 -9.44
N GLU A 278 -14.08 23.19 -9.87
CA GLU A 278 -13.94 22.84 -11.28
C GLU A 278 -14.16 21.34 -11.46
N GLU A 279 -14.81 20.98 -12.55
CA GLU A 279 -14.97 19.61 -13.01
C GLU A 279 -14.50 19.54 -14.45
N SER A 280 -13.57 18.64 -14.74
CA SER A 280 -12.98 18.51 -16.06
C SER A 280 -12.81 17.05 -16.45
N VAL A 281 -12.64 16.84 -17.76
CA VAL A 281 -12.43 15.53 -18.36
C VAL A 281 -11.10 15.57 -19.09
N MET A 282 -10.19 14.66 -18.74
CA MET A 282 -8.93 14.46 -19.43
C MET A 282 -9.07 13.26 -20.35
N ASN A 283 -8.94 13.47 -21.66
CA ASN A 283 -8.97 12.37 -22.63
C ASN A 283 -7.55 11.87 -22.86
N LEU A 284 -7.30 10.62 -22.47
CA LEU A 284 -6.02 9.95 -22.59
C LEU A 284 -6.13 8.78 -23.57
N SER A 285 -4.98 8.21 -23.95
CA SER A 285 -4.91 7.08 -24.88
C SER A 285 -5.73 5.87 -24.45
N PHE A 286 -5.94 5.69 -23.14
CA PHE A 286 -6.72 4.58 -22.58
C PHE A 286 -8.17 4.92 -22.24
N GLY A 287 -8.60 6.16 -22.44
CA GLY A 287 -9.96 6.62 -22.15
C GLY A 287 -10.02 7.95 -21.40
N SER A 288 -11.23 8.32 -20.98
CA SER A 288 -11.49 9.57 -20.29
C SER A 288 -11.34 9.43 -18.77
N VAL A 289 -10.59 10.34 -18.16
CA VAL A 289 -10.40 10.46 -16.71
C VAL A 289 -11.18 11.67 -16.21
N ARG A 290 -11.95 11.49 -15.14
CA ARG A 290 -12.73 12.58 -14.53
C ARG A 290 -11.95 13.21 -13.40
N GLN A 291 -11.85 14.53 -13.42
CA GLN A 291 -11.17 15.32 -12.41
C GLN A 291 -12.15 16.25 -11.71
N PHE A 292 -12.11 16.29 -10.39
CA PHE A 292 -12.86 17.23 -9.56
C PHE A 292 -11.91 18.04 -8.70
N MET A 293 -11.88 19.36 -8.90
CA MET A 293 -11.15 20.29 -8.04
C MET A 293 -12.12 20.85 -6.99
N LEU A 294 -11.81 20.70 -5.71
CA LEU A 294 -12.67 21.14 -4.61
C LEU A 294 -12.42 22.60 -4.25
N LYS A 295 -13.40 23.27 -3.62
CA LYS A 295 -13.15 24.51 -2.87
C LYS A 295 -12.66 24.15 -1.46
N GLY A 296 -11.57 24.77 -1.00
CA GLY A 296 -10.96 24.49 0.31
C GLY A 296 -9.74 23.58 0.24
N TRP A 297 -9.32 23.06 1.40
CA TRP A 297 -8.07 22.31 1.55
C TRP A 297 -8.36 20.91 2.11
N PRO A 298 -8.87 19.97 1.29
CA PRO A 298 -9.32 18.67 1.77
C PRO A 298 -8.22 17.83 2.44
N TRP A 299 -6.98 17.91 1.98
CA TRP A 299 -5.89 17.05 2.49
C TRP A 299 -5.09 17.71 3.63
N ASN A 300 -5.00 19.05 3.61
CA ASN A 300 -4.16 19.85 4.51
C ASN A 300 -4.96 20.76 5.46
N GLY A 301 -6.28 20.64 5.50
CA GLY A 301 -7.06 21.22 6.58
C GLY A 301 -6.64 20.53 7.89
N GLY A 302 -6.03 21.26 8.83
CA GLY A 302 -5.66 20.73 10.14
C GLY A 302 -6.88 20.27 10.95
N LEU A 303 -7.01 20.70 12.21
CA LEU A 303 -8.26 20.49 12.98
C LEU A 303 -9.45 21.34 12.47
N SER A 304 -9.41 21.80 11.22
CA SER A 304 -10.53 22.48 10.59
C SER A 304 -11.61 21.47 10.19
N ASN A 305 -12.85 21.94 10.00
CA ASN A 305 -13.98 21.10 9.59
C ASN A 305 -13.70 20.30 8.29
N ASP A 306 -12.80 20.77 7.43
CA ASP A 306 -12.43 20.13 6.16
C ASP A 306 -11.94 18.68 6.37
N ALA A 307 -11.10 18.43 7.39
CA ALA A 307 -10.60 17.08 7.66
C ALA A 307 -11.71 16.10 8.07
N TYR A 308 -12.72 16.57 8.82
CA TYR A 308 -13.86 15.73 9.18
C TYR A 308 -14.76 15.45 7.98
N HIS A 309 -15.04 16.47 7.16
CA HIS A 309 -15.86 16.32 5.96
C HIS A 309 -15.23 15.38 4.94
N ILE A 310 -13.92 15.49 4.69
CA ILE A 310 -13.27 14.62 3.71
C ILE A 310 -13.21 13.16 4.18
N ARG A 311 -12.94 12.93 5.48
CA ARG A 311 -12.95 11.58 6.06
C ARG A 311 -14.35 10.97 6.02
N SER A 312 -15.36 11.75 6.40
CA SER A 312 -16.77 11.33 6.26
C SER A 312 -17.12 11.00 4.81
N PHE A 313 -16.70 11.83 3.86
CA PHE A 313 -16.90 11.59 2.43
C PHE A 313 -16.27 10.26 2.00
N LEU A 314 -15.00 10.01 2.33
CA LEU A 314 -14.30 8.77 1.97
C LEU A 314 -14.97 7.52 2.56
N CYS A 315 -15.44 7.57 3.82
CA CYS A 315 -16.22 6.48 4.40
C CYS A 315 -17.48 6.16 3.58
N ASN A 316 -18.23 7.20 3.18
CA ASN A 316 -19.47 7.03 2.40
C ASN A 316 -19.17 6.54 0.98
N ILE A 317 -18.07 6.97 0.35
CA ILE A 317 -17.65 6.47 -0.97
C ILE A 317 -17.28 4.99 -0.89
N ILE A 318 -16.50 4.58 0.11
CA ILE A 318 -16.09 3.18 0.28
C ILE A 318 -17.34 2.29 0.48
N GLU A 319 -18.27 2.71 1.32
CA GLU A 319 -19.54 2.01 1.55
C GLU A 319 -20.39 1.93 0.27
N ALA A 320 -20.58 3.05 -0.42
CA ALA A 320 -21.40 3.11 -1.62
C ALA A 320 -20.81 2.28 -2.77
N PHE A 321 -19.49 2.32 -2.97
CA PHE A 321 -18.79 1.48 -3.94
C PHE A 321 -18.89 0.00 -3.57
N ALA A 322 -18.80 -0.33 -2.27
CA ALA A 322 -19.01 -1.71 -1.80
C ALA A 322 -20.42 -2.21 -2.09
N GLY A 323 -21.44 -1.35 -1.95
CA GLY A 323 -22.82 -1.65 -2.37
C GLY A 323 -22.96 -1.96 -3.87
N GLN A 324 -22.03 -1.47 -4.70
CA GLN A 324 -21.96 -1.72 -6.15
C GLN A 324 -20.95 -2.82 -6.51
N GLY A 325 -20.48 -3.62 -5.54
CA GLY A 325 -19.54 -4.72 -5.78
C GLY A 325 -18.08 -4.30 -5.93
N TRP A 326 -17.70 -3.07 -5.56
CA TRP A 326 -16.31 -2.61 -5.61
C TRP A 326 -15.70 -2.56 -4.21
N ARG A 327 -14.58 -3.23 -4.01
CA ARG A 327 -13.87 -3.30 -2.72
C ARG A 327 -12.55 -2.55 -2.79
N VAL A 328 -12.14 -1.92 -1.70
CA VAL A 328 -10.78 -1.37 -1.60
C VAL A 328 -9.81 -2.54 -1.72
N LEU A 329 -8.98 -2.52 -2.76
CA LEU A 329 -7.89 -3.45 -2.94
C LEU A 329 -6.68 -2.99 -2.11
N ILE A 330 -6.25 -1.75 -2.35
CA ILE A 330 -5.16 -1.10 -1.62
C ILE A 330 -5.34 0.41 -1.56
N ALA A 331 -4.66 1.03 -0.59
CA ALA A 331 -4.34 2.44 -0.60
C ALA A 331 -2.82 2.61 -0.46
N GLY A 332 -2.20 3.45 -1.29
CA GLY A 332 -0.75 3.65 -1.25
C GLY A 332 -0.31 4.93 -1.96
N ASP A 333 0.88 5.41 -1.62
CA ASP A 333 1.57 6.48 -2.33
C ASP A 333 2.36 5.87 -3.50
N VAL A 334 2.00 6.26 -4.72
CA VAL A 334 2.67 5.80 -5.95
C VAL A 334 3.24 6.93 -6.79
N SER A 335 2.77 8.16 -6.57
CA SER A 335 3.17 9.32 -7.36
C SER A 335 2.90 10.58 -6.57
N ALA A 336 3.88 11.49 -6.56
CA ALA A 336 3.73 12.78 -5.92
C ALA A 336 4.29 13.92 -6.77
N LYS A 337 3.61 15.06 -6.75
CA LYS A 337 4.16 16.29 -7.31
C LYS A 337 5.42 16.68 -6.54
N TYR A 338 6.55 16.78 -7.25
CA TYR A 338 7.82 17.23 -6.70
C TYR A 338 7.98 18.74 -6.93
N ILE A 339 8.18 19.51 -5.86
CA ILE A 339 8.53 20.93 -5.93
C ILE A 339 9.91 21.06 -5.26
N ASP A 340 10.92 21.40 -6.05
CA ASP A 340 12.25 21.73 -5.53
C ASP A 340 12.18 23.14 -4.92
N GLN A 341 12.34 23.26 -3.60
CA GLN A 341 12.55 24.55 -2.95
C GLN A 341 13.88 24.52 -2.18
N ASP A 342 14.59 25.65 -2.17
CA ASP A 342 15.89 25.85 -1.51
C ASP A 342 15.92 25.52 0.00
N LYS A 343 14.77 25.20 0.62
CA LYS A 343 14.62 24.88 2.05
C LYS A 343 13.90 23.56 2.35
N GLY A 344 13.64 22.72 1.34
CA GLY A 344 13.02 21.41 1.50
C GLY A 344 11.99 21.11 0.41
N SER A 345 11.87 19.83 0.07
CA SER A 345 10.92 19.33 -0.94
C SER A 345 9.51 19.19 -0.35
N ASP A 346 8.52 19.88 -0.90
CA ASP A 346 7.11 19.69 -0.53
C ASP A 346 6.47 18.61 -1.43
N HIS A 347 6.06 17.51 -0.81
CA HIS A 347 5.21 16.49 -1.43
C HIS A 347 3.75 16.82 -1.14
N THR A 348 2.96 17.07 -2.18
CA THR A 348 1.57 17.55 -2.03
C THR A 348 0.51 16.49 -2.29
N ASP A 349 0.87 15.35 -2.89
CA ASP A 349 -0.06 14.25 -3.14
C ASP A 349 -0.16 13.35 -1.90
N VAL A 350 -1.35 12.82 -1.68
CA VAL A 350 -1.62 11.80 -0.65
C VAL A 350 -1.91 10.45 -1.31
N HIS A 351 -2.14 9.41 -0.50
CA HIS A 351 -2.35 8.05 -1.01
C HIS A 351 -3.55 8.01 -1.98
N SER A 352 -3.39 7.21 -3.04
CA SER A 352 -4.50 6.88 -3.93
C SER A 352 -5.13 5.55 -3.52
N PHE A 353 -6.43 5.39 -3.79
CA PHE A 353 -7.14 4.14 -3.54
C PHE A 353 -7.31 3.38 -4.86
N TRP A 354 -7.01 2.09 -4.86
CA TRP A 354 -7.40 1.17 -5.92
C TRP A 354 -8.54 0.30 -5.41
N PHE A 355 -9.55 0.13 -6.25
CA PHE A 355 -10.69 -0.71 -5.98
C PHE A 355 -10.76 -1.86 -6.99
N ILE A 356 -11.09 -3.05 -6.51
CA ILE A 356 -11.29 -4.25 -7.31
C ILE A 356 -12.79 -4.57 -7.39
N TYR A 357 -13.26 -5.00 -8.55
CA TYR A 357 -14.63 -5.46 -8.70
C TYR A 357 -14.77 -6.92 -8.20
N GLU A 358 -15.50 -7.07 -7.11
CA GLU A 358 -15.87 -8.33 -6.47
C GLU A 358 -17.39 -8.31 -6.20
N PRO A 359 -18.21 -8.76 -7.16
CA PRO A 359 -19.65 -8.78 -6.99
C PRO A 359 -20.02 -9.68 -5.81
N ASN A 360 -20.97 -9.23 -4.98
CA ASN A 360 -21.36 -9.94 -3.77
C ASN A 360 -21.83 -11.37 -4.08
N THR A 361 -21.02 -12.38 -3.76
CA THR A 361 -21.55 -13.72 -3.44
C THR A 361 -22.01 -13.72 -1.99
N THR A 362 -23.25 -13.23 -1.81
CA THR A 362 -24.10 -13.34 -0.59
C THR A 362 -23.72 -12.50 0.64
N GLN A 363 -24.70 -11.65 1.04
CA GLN A 363 -24.91 -10.90 2.30
C GLN A 363 -23.69 -10.26 3.01
N GLN A 364 -23.53 -8.95 2.82
CA GLN A 364 -22.71 -8.10 3.69
C GLN A 364 -23.30 -8.06 5.12
N PRO A 365 -22.46 -8.03 6.18
CA PRO A 365 -22.93 -7.69 7.52
C PRO A 365 -23.44 -6.25 7.54
N THR A 366 -24.68 -6.06 8.00
CA THR A 366 -25.21 -4.73 8.32
C THR A 366 -24.51 -4.19 9.56
N ALA A 367 -24.09 -2.92 9.53
CA ALA A 367 -23.53 -2.27 10.71
C ALA A 367 -24.55 -2.28 11.87
N PRO A 368 -24.12 -2.48 13.13
CA PRO A 368 -25.03 -2.35 14.25
C PRO A 368 -25.57 -0.91 14.29
N ASN A 369 -26.89 -0.77 14.28
CA ASN A 369 -27.56 0.51 14.46
C ASN A 369 -27.04 1.13 15.76
N GLY A 370 -26.32 2.24 15.66
CA GLY A 370 -25.91 3.00 16.83
C GLY A 370 -27.14 3.47 17.58
N GLU A 371 -27.42 2.86 18.73
CA GLU A 371 -28.36 3.42 19.69
C GLU A 371 -27.85 4.80 20.10
N LYS A 372 -28.60 5.83 19.75
CA LYS A 372 -28.43 7.16 20.34
C LYS A 372 -28.67 7.00 21.84
N SER A 373 -27.62 7.18 22.64
CA SER A 373 -27.74 7.46 24.07
C SER A 373 -27.79 8.96 24.30
#